data_AF-A0A6A6EIE1-F1
#
_entry.id   AF-A0A6A6EIE1-F1
#
_cell.length_a   1.000
_cell.length_b   1.000
_cell.length_c   1.000
_cell.angle_alpha   90.00
_cell.angle_beta   90.00
_cell.angle_gamma   90.00
#
_symmetry.space_group_name_H-M   'P 1'
#
loop_
_entity.id
_entity.type
_entity.pdbx_description
1 polymer ?
#
loop_
_entity_poly.entity_id
_entity_poly.type
_entity_poly.pdbx_seq_one_letter_code
_entity_poly.pdbx_strand_id
1 'polypeptide(L)'
;MDPAGNNLYTDVMTYDDKTKPEKFGATWYPKPPEPSQLDAKNIALHFHGGGYKLDDGRIADCGFPAILVLDNTPARYALCPQYPLSFNPGCRFPAAFQAH
;
A
#
# COMPACT_ATOMS: atom_id res chain seq x y z
N MET A 1 -2.93 -5.13 -7.41
CA MET A 1 -2.97 -6.56 -7.03
C MET A 1 -4.43 -6.98 -6.92
N ASP A 2 -4.74 -8.27 -6.77
CA ASP A 2 -6.14 -8.75 -6.70
C ASP A 2 -6.61 -8.78 -5.24
N PRO A 3 -7.88 -8.44 -4.93
CA PRO A 3 -8.32 -8.37 -3.55
C PRO A 3 -8.35 -9.75 -2.89
N ALA A 4 -8.10 -9.78 -1.58
CA ALA A 4 -8.26 -10.96 -0.75
C ALA A 4 -9.73 -11.47 -0.73
N GLY A 5 -9.91 -12.72 -0.32
CA GLY A 5 -11.25 -13.29 -0.13
C GLY A 5 -12.07 -12.52 0.91
N ASN A 6 -13.38 -12.40 0.67
CA ASN A 6 -14.28 -11.59 1.50
C ASN A 6 -14.27 -11.99 2.99
N ASN A 7 -13.93 -13.24 3.30
CA ASN A 7 -13.83 -13.76 4.66
C ASN A 7 -12.70 -13.13 5.49
N LEU A 8 -11.77 -12.40 4.87
CA LEU A 8 -10.66 -11.74 5.56
C LEU A 8 -10.98 -10.30 5.98
N TYR A 9 -12.08 -9.72 5.50
CA TYR A 9 -12.54 -8.39 5.93
C TYR A 9 -13.56 -8.56 7.06
N THR A 10 -13.09 -8.42 8.30
CA THR A 10 -13.93 -8.56 9.51
C THR A 10 -14.03 -7.23 10.28
N ASP A 11 -14.95 -7.17 11.23
CA ASP A 11 -15.09 -6.07 12.19
C ASP A 11 -15.20 -4.69 11.52
N VAL A 12 -14.29 -3.77 11.81
CA VAL A 12 -14.29 -2.40 11.26
C VAL A 12 -14.17 -2.39 9.73
N MET A 13 -13.67 -3.47 9.13
CA MET A 13 -13.59 -3.61 7.67
C MET A 13 -14.93 -3.90 7.01
N THR A 14 -15.98 -4.23 7.78
CA THR A 14 -17.36 -4.42 7.27
C THR A 14 -18.28 -3.25 7.62
N TYR A 15 -17.74 -2.16 8.18
CA TYR A 15 -18.50 -1.00 8.64
C TYR A 15 -19.34 -0.34 7.53
N ASP A 16 -18.81 -0.26 6.30
CA ASP A 16 -19.52 0.28 5.15
C ASP A 16 -19.68 -0.80 4.08
N ASP A 17 -20.94 -1.17 3.84
CA ASP A 17 -21.31 -2.22 2.89
C ASP A 17 -21.11 -1.81 1.43
N LYS A 18 -21.00 -0.50 1.14
CA LYS A 18 -20.75 0.01 -0.22
C LYS A 18 -19.27 0.08 -0.57
N THR A 19 -18.40 0.17 0.44
CA THR A 19 -16.96 0.11 0.25
C THR A 19 -16.58 -1.35 0.09
N LYS A 20 -16.12 -1.70 -1.13
CA LYS A 20 -15.70 -3.04 -1.48
C LYS A 20 -14.19 -3.05 -1.74
N PRO A 21 -13.54 -4.20 -1.52
CA PRO A 21 -12.15 -4.37 -1.90
C PRO A 21 -11.93 -4.14 -3.40
N GLU A 22 -10.94 -3.32 -3.74
CA GLU A 22 -10.63 -2.94 -5.12
C GLU A 22 -9.13 -3.10 -5.42
N LYS A 23 -8.81 -3.27 -6.71
CA LYS A 23 -7.42 -3.34 -7.18
C LYS A 23 -6.83 -1.94 -7.23
N PHE A 24 -5.61 -1.79 -6.73
CA PHE A 24 -4.80 -0.57 -6.91
C PHE A 24 -3.33 -0.94 -7.18
N GLY A 25 -2.54 0.09 -7.49
CA GLY A 25 -1.14 -0.05 -7.86
C GLY A 25 -0.19 -0.01 -6.67
N ALA A 26 1.07 -0.34 -6.92
CA ALA A 26 2.14 -0.14 -5.96
C ALA A 26 3.45 0.13 -6.73
N THR A 27 4.37 0.88 -6.12
CA THR A 27 5.69 1.16 -6.71
C THR A 27 6.75 0.46 -5.90
N TRP A 28 7.66 -0.21 -6.60
CA TRP A 28 8.84 -0.83 -5.99
C TRP A 28 10.03 0.13 -6.01
N TYR A 29 10.79 0.14 -4.93
CA TYR A 29 12.05 0.88 -4.81
C TYR A 29 13.19 -0.06 -4.39
N PRO A 30 14.40 0.12 -4.95
CA PRO A 30 14.69 0.97 -6.11
C PRO A 30 14.11 0.41 -7.42
N LYS A 31 13.79 -0.89 -7.42
CA LYS A 31 13.16 -1.63 -8.53
C LYS A 31 12.43 -2.86 -7.97
N PRO A 32 11.56 -3.51 -8.74
CA PRO A 32 10.96 -4.77 -8.32
C PRO A 32 12.03 -5.85 -8.07
N PRO A 33 11.89 -6.66 -7.01
CA PRO A 33 12.75 -7.82 -6.79
C PRO A 33 12.47 -8.91 -7.84
N GLU A 34 13.49 -9.70 -8.19
CA GLU A 34 13.26 -10.95 -8.91
C GLU A 34 12.49 -11.94 -8.01
N PRO A 35 11.70 -12.88 -8.57
CA PRO A 35 10.95 -13.84 -7.77
C PRO A 35 11.80 -14.65 -6.79
N SER A 36 13.06 -14.95 -7.15
CA SER A 36 14.03 -15.65 -6.28
C SER A 36 14.52 -14.81 -5.09
N GLN A 37 14.22 -13.52 -5.07
CA GLN A 37 14.63 -12.56 -4.05
C GLN A 37 13.47 -12.16 -3.12
N LEU A 38 12.26 -12.67 -3.36
CA LEU A 38 11.07 -12.45 -2.54
C LEU A 38 11.15 -13.22 -1.22
N ASP A 39 11.95 -12.70 -0.29
CA ASP A 39 11.90 -13.04 1.13
C ASP A 39 11.29 -11.85 1.88
N ALA A 40 10.23 -12.09 2.66
CA ALA A 40 9.53 -11.07 3.43
C ALA A 40 10.45 -10.29 4.38
N LYS A 41 11.56 -10.90 4.84
CA LYS A 41 12.56 -10.22 5.68
C LYS A 41 13.31 -9.11 4.95
N ASN A 42 13.29 -9.10 3.61
CA ASN A 42 14.00 -8.15 2.77
C ASN A 42 13.08 -7.07 2.18
N ILE A 43 11.79 -7.07 2.51
CA ILE A 43 10.81 -6.17 1.90
C ILE A 43 10.16 -5.30 2.98
N ALA A 44 10.32 -3.99 2.85
CA ALA A 44 9.56 -3.02 3.61
C ALA A 44 8.27 -2.67 2.88
N LEU A 45 7.14 -2.71 3.60
CA LEU A 45 5.87 -2.18 3.11
C LEU A 45 5.69 -0.77 3.67
N HIS A 46 5.75 0.25 2.81
CA HIS A 46 5.70 1.65 3.21
C HIS A 46 4.39 2.31 2.78
N PHE A 47 3.54 2.63 3.75
CA PHE A 47 2.34 3.43 3.52
C PHE A 47 2.70 4.91 3.62
N HIS A 48 2.44 5.66 2.55
CA HIS A 48 2.66 7.10 2.54
C HIS A 48 1.76 7.81 3.56
N GLY A 49 2.16 9.03 3.91
CA GLY A 49 1.42 9.92 4.80
C GLY A 49 0.16 10.51 4.17
N GLY A 50 -0.11 11.78 4.45
CA GLY A 50 -1.24 12.49 3.84
C GLY A 50 -2.62 12.17 4.43
N GLY A 51 -2.69 11.39 5.52
CA GLY A 51 -3.93 11.15 6.29
C GLY A 51 -5.05 10.53 5.46
N TYR A 52 -4.70 9.66 4.51
CA TYR A 52 -5.62 9.07 3.53
C TYR A 52 -6.30 10.06 2.59
N LYS A 53 -5.75 11.27 2.42
CA LYS A 53 -6.30 12.32 1.54
C LYS A 53 -5.33 12.78 0.47
N LEU A 54 -4.04 12.72 0.77
CA LEU A 54 -2.97 13.28 -0.03
C LEU A 54 -1.87 12.24 -0.20
N ASP A 55 -0.95 12.57 -1.10
CA ASP A 55 0.22 11.78 -1.48
C ASP A 55 -0.14 10.49 -2.23
N ASP A 56 0.89 9.84 -2.77
CA ASP A 56 0.77 8.61 -3.53
C ASP A 56 2.04 7.76 -3.41
N GLY A 57 1.96 6.47 -3.75
CA GLY A 57 3.09 5.54 -3.69
C GLY A 57 4.23 5.82 -4.69
N ARG A 58 4.17 6.90 -5.46
CA ARG A 58 5.09 7.22 -6.57
C ARG A 58 6.25 8.10 -6.11
N ILE A 59 7.24 8.26 -6.99
CA ILE A 59 8.55 8.84 -6.64
C ILE A 59 8.46 10.25 -6.04
N ALA A 60 7.46 11.03 -6.43
CA ALA A 60 7.25 12.40 -5.94
C ALA A 60 7.05 12.43 -4.41
N ASP A 61 6.29 11.47 -3.86
CA ASP A 61 5.93 11.47 -2.44
C ASP A 61 6.66 10.37 -1.67
N CYS A 62 6.90 9.21 -2.29
CA CYS A 62 7.53 8.05 -1.65
C CYS A 62 9.01 7.86 -1.96
N GLY A 63 9.60 8.58 -2.92
CA GLY A 63 10.99 8.34 -3.33
C GLY A 63 11.98 8.53 -2.18
N PHE A 64 11.94 9.69 -1.53
CA PHE A 64 12.82 9.99 -0.40
C PHE A 64 12.53 9.12 0.84
N PRO A 65 11.27 8.94 1.30
CA PRO A 65 10.95 8.02 2.39
C PRO A 65 11.40 6.57 2.13
N ALA A 66 11.24 6.06 0.90
CA ALA A 66 11.66 4.71 0.55
C ALA A 66 13.18 4.55 0.68
N ILE A 67 13.97 5.53 0.24
CA ILE A 67 15.44 5.51 0.42
C ILE A 67 15.81 5.50 1.89
N LEU A 68 15.18 6.34 2.72
CA LEU A 68 15.44 6.35 4.15
C LEU A 68 15.15 5.00 4.82
N VAL A 69 14.05 4.34 4.45
CA VAL A 69 13.73 3.01 4.95
C VAL A 69 14.79 1.98 4.56
N LEU A 70 15.26 2.00 3.31
CA LEU A 70 16.28 1.09 2.82
C LEU A 70 17.66 1.34 3.45
N ASP A 71 18.02 2.59 3.71
CA ASP A 71 19.31 2.95 4.29
C ASP A 71 19.38 2.64 5.80
N ASN A 72 18.24 2.56 6.49
CA ASN A 72 18.17 2.46 7.95
C ASN A 72 17.54 1.14 8.44
N THR A 73 17.26 0.20 7.54
CA THR A 73 16.71 -1.11 7.91
C THR A 73 17.42 -2.22 7.12
N PRO A 74 17.29 -3.50 7.53
CA PRO A 74 17.77 -4.62 6.73
C PRO A 74 17.01 -4.84 5.41
N ALA A 75 15.93 -4.10 5.15
CA ALA A 75 15.16 -4.24 3.93
C ALA A 75 15.99 -3.86 2.71
N ARG A 76 15.85 -4.63 1.63
CA ARG A 76 16.53 -4.40 0.35
C ARG A 76 15.59 -3.81 -0.70
N TYR A 77 14.29 -3.97 -0.48
CA TYR A 77 13.23 -3.46 -1.34
C TYR A 77 12.17 -2.78 -0.50
N ALA A 78 11.59 -1.70 -1.03
CA ALA A 78 10.43 -1.07 -0.45
C ALA A 78 9.28 -1.13 -1.46
N LEU A 79 8.11 -1.56 -1.00
CA LEU A 79 6.87 -1.51 -1.76
C LEU A 79 6.01 -0.37 -1.19
N CYS A 80 5.64 0.58 -2.05
CA CYS A 80 4.80 1.73 -1.69
C CYS A 80 3.44 1.63 -2.40
N PRO A 81 2.38 1.17 -1.70
CA PRO A 81 1.01 1.13 -2.20
C PRO A 81 0.48 2.49 -2.67
N GLN A 82 -0.34 2.47 -3.73
CA GLN A 82 -1.20 3.59 -4.17
C GLN A 82 -2.63 3.40 -3.64
N TYR A 83 -2.80 3.34 -2.31
CA TYR A 83 -4.09 3.00 -1.71
C TYR A 83 -5.17 4.07 -2.04
N PRO A 84 -6.47 3.71 -2.06
CA PRO A 84 -7.53 4.65 -2.36
C PRO A 84 -7.59 5.83 -1.37
N LEU A 85 -7.53 7.06 -1.89
CA LEU A 85 -7.61 8.29 -1.10
C LEU A 85 -9.07 8.68 -0.87
N SER A 86 -9.40 9.12 0.35
CA SER A 86 -10.74 9.51 0.78
C SER A 86 -11.34 10.73 0.04
N PHE A 87 -10.54 11.46 -0.74
CA PHE A 87 -11.03 12.52 -1.62
C PHE A 87 -11.52 11.99 -2.98
N ASN A 88 -11.13 10.77 -3.37
CA ASN A 88 -11.60 10.16 -4.59
C ASN A 88 -13.09 9.77 -4.47
N PRO A 89 -13.89 9.92 -5.53
CA PRO A 89 -15.28 9.49 -5.53
C PRO A 89 -15.41 8.02 -5.11
N GLY A 90 -16.29 7.74 -4.14
CA GLY A 90 -16.54 6.38 -3.65
C GLY A 90 -15.50 5.84 -2.67
N CYS A 91 -14.38 6.54 -2.46
CA CYS A 91 -13.33 6.12 -1.54
C CYS A 91 -13.60 6.73 -0.16
N ARG A 92 -13.96 5.90 0.81
CA ARG A 92 -14.19 6.30 2.21
C ARG A 92 -13.76 5.17 3.13
N PHE A 93 -13.63 5.42 4.43
CA PHE A 93 -13.27 4.36 5.36
C PHE A 93 -14.24 3.16 5.20
N PRO A 94 -13.74 1.92 5.04
CA PRO A 94 -12.35 1.46 5.20
C PRO A 94 -11.54 1.22 3.90
N ALA A 95 -11.87 1.87 2.77
CA ALA A 95 -11.30 1.62 1.43
C ALA A 95 -9.76 1.57 1.38
N ALA A 96 -9.08 2.49 2.07
CA ALA A 96 -7.61 2.51 2.12
C ALA A 96 -6.99 1.23 2.70
N PHE A 97 -7.75 0.48 3.50
CA PHE A 97 -7.34 -0.77 4.13
C PHE A 97 -7.94 -2.01 3.45
N GLN A 98 -8.94 -1.86 2.58
CA GLN A 98 -9.57 -2.97 1.86
C GLN A 98 -8.79 -3.34 0.59
N ALA A 99 -7.48 -3.26 0.70
CA ALA A 99 -6.59 -3.03 -0.41
C ALA A 99 -5.31 -3.88 -0.25
N HIS A 100 -4.99 -4.73 -1.25
CA HIS A 100 -3.66 -5.29 -1.49
C HIS A 100 -3.12 -4.91 -2.87
#